data_AF-A0A920EDK8-F1
#
_entry.id   AF-A0A920EDK8-F1
#
_cell.length_a   1.000
_cell.length_b   1.000
_cell.length_c   1.000
_cell.angle_alpha   90.00
_cell.angle_beta   90.00
_cell.angle_gamma   90.00
#
_symmetry.space_group_name_H-M   'P 1'
#
loop_
_entity.id
_entity.type
_entity.pdbx_description
1 polymer ?
#
loop_
_entity_poly.entity_id
_entity_poly.type
_entity_poly.pdbx_seq_one_letter_code
_entity_poly.pdbx_strand_id
1 'polypeptide(L)'
;MTVTGVDDDLVDGTITSTVTVSVIDAASDNNFDAVADQTVSVSTTDDDVAGFTVSEPDGSTTVTEAGDTDTFTVVLNAQPDSDVVLSITSSDTGEATVTSSLTFTSANWDTAQVVTVTGVDDDLIDGTITSYSHCVCR
;
A
#
# COMPACT_ATOMS: atom_id res chain seq x y z
N MET A 1 -20.60 20.96 -20.37
CA MET A 1 -20.50 20.32 -19.05
C MET A 1 -19.63 19.10 -19.23
N THR A 2 -18.60 18.95 -18.40
CA THR A 2 -17.72 17.78 -18.37
C THR A 2 -17.77 17.23 -16.97
N VAL A 3 -17.93 15.92 -16.85
CA VAL A 3 -17.82 15.20 -15.58
C VAL A 3 -16.43 14.60 -15.54
N THR A 4 -15.69 14.84 -14.47
CA THR A 4 -14.36 14.24 -14.21
C THR A 4 -14.44 13.43 -12.94
N GLY A 5 -13.73 12.31 -12.89
CA GLY A 5 -13.48 11.60 -11.64
C GLY A 5 -12.68 12.46 -10.67
N VAL A 6 -12.68 12.05 -9.41
CA VAL A 6 -11.71 12.52 -8.41
C VAL A 6 -10.62 11.47 -8.37
N ASP A 7 -9.37 11.93 -8.47
CA ASP A 7 -8.16 11.12 -8.34
C ASP A 7 -7.85 10.96 -6.85
N ASP A 8 -7.61 9.74 -6.40
CA ASP A 8 -7.10 9.43 -5.07
C ASP A 8 -6.04 8.32 -5.16
N ASP A 9 -5.54 7.86 -4.01
CA ASP A 9 -4.51 6.79 -3.96
C ASP A 9 -5.11 5.46 -3.45
N LEU A 10 -6.44 5.38 -3.28
CA LEU A 10 -7.12 4.26 -2.64
C LEU A 10 -7.50 3.20 -3.66
N VAL A 11 -7.00 1.97 -3.45
CA VAL A 11 -7.40 0.82 -4.27
C VAL A 11 -8.82 0.35 -3.86
N ASP A 12 -9.85 1.07 -4.31
CA ASP A 12 -11.28 0.80 -4.03
C ASP A 12 -12.07 0.21 -5.22
N GLY A 13 -11.42 0.12 -6.39
CA GLY A 13 -12.00 -0.42 -7.61
C GLY A 13 -12.95 0.56 -8.33
N THR A 14 -13.73 0.03 -9.28
CA THR A 14 -14.64 0.90 -10.06
C THR A 14 -15.86 1.29 -9.25
N ILE A 15 -15.99 2.58 -8.91
CA ILE A 15 -17.13 3.13 -8.18
C ILE A 15 -18.15 3.72 -9.15
N THR A 16 -19.45 3.49 -8.90
CA THR A 16 -20.54 4.05 -9.69
C THR A 16 -21.35 5.06 -8.88
N SER A 17 -21.46 6.28 -9.41
CA SER A 17 -22.24 7.38 -8.85
C SER A 17 -23.43 7.73 -9.74
N THR A 18 -24.42 8.42 -9.18
CA THR A 18 -25.62 8.87 -9.91
C THR A 18 -25.69 10.38 -9.97
N VAL A 19 -25.84 10.93 -11.18
CA VAL A 19 -26.16 12.34 -11.41
C VAL A 19 -27.67 12.46 -11.65
N THR A 20 -28.33 13.29 -10.86
CA THR A 20 -29.77 13.55 -10.98
C THR A 20 -30.03 14.90 -11.63
N VAL A 21 -30.94 14.94 -12.59
CA VAL A 21 -31.46 16.14 -13.22
C VAL A 21 -32.94 16.26 -12.88
N SER A 22 -33.29 17.31 -12.17
CA SER A 22 -34.66 17.60 -11.73
C SER A 22 -35.12 18.98 -12.17
N VAL A 23 -36.44 19.16 -12.22
CA VAL A 23 -37.07 20.48 -12.42
C VAL A 23 -37.08 21.21 -11.07
N ILE A 24 -36.86 22.53 -11.08
CA ILE A 24 -36.99 23.36 -9.89
C ILE A 24 -38.38 23.99 -9.93
N ASP A 25 -39.37 23.30 -9.36
CA ASP A 25 -40.80 23.63 -9.47
C ASP A 25 -41.09 25.10 -9.12
N ALA A 26 -40.64 25.56 -7.96
CA ALA A 26 -40.88 26.92 -7.47
C ALA A 26 -40.28 28.04 -8.34
N ALA A 27 -39.38 27.69 -9.25
CA ALA A 27 -38.67 28.63 -10.12
C ALA A 27 -38.95 28.41 -11.62
N SER A 28 -39.86 27.51 -11.97
CA SER A 28 -40.12 27.11 -13.36
C SER A 28 -41.61 27.06 -13.70
N ASP A 29 -41.96 26.57 -14.88
CA ASP A 29 -43.34 26.54 -15.38
C ASP A 29 -44.11 25.35 -14.77
N ASN A 30 -45.25 25.65 -14.12
CA ASN A 30 -46.08 24.66 -13.44
C ASN A 30 -46.49 23.45 -14.29
N ASN A 31 -46.53 23.59 -15.62
CA ASN A 31 -46.83 22.47 -16.51
C ASN A 31 -45.76 21.37 -16.47
N PHE A 32 -44.56 21.69 -15.97
CA PHE A 32 -43.42 20.78 -15.85
C PHE A 32 -43.24 20.21 -14.43
N ASP A 33 -44.01 20.66 -13.43
CA ASP A 33 -43.92 20.21 -12.03
C ASP A 33 -44.13 18.69 -11.87
N ALA A 34 -44.84 18.05 -12.81
CA ALA A 34 -45.10 16.61 -12.78
C ALA A 34 -44.01 15.78 -13.52
N VAL A 35 -43.01 16.43 -14.11
CA VAL A 35 -41.92 15.73 -14.80
C VAL A 35 -41.04 15.05 -13.78
N ALA A 36 -40.83 13.74 -13.95
CA ALA A 36 -39.98 12.96 -13.08
C ALA A 36 -38.50 13.30 -13.26
N ASP A 37 -37.74 13.21 -12.18
CA ASP A 37 -36.29 13.33 -12.18
C ASP A 37 -35.66 12.25 -13.07
N GLN A 38 -34.65 12.66 -13.83
CA GLN A 38 -33.87 11.76 -14.67
C GLN A 38 -32.51 11.53 -14.03
N THR A 39 -32.05 10.29 -14.05
CA THR A 39 -30.74 9.92 -13.52
C THR A 39 -29.80 9.39 -14.59
N VAL A 40 -28.52 9.66 -14.42
CA VAL A 40 -27.43 9.13 -15.25
C VAL A 40 -26.40 8.49 -14.34
N SER A 41 -26.06 7.23 -14.62
CA SER A 41 -24.97 6.54 -13.93
C SER A 41 -23.62 6.96 -14.52
N VAL A 42 -22.67 7.26 -13.65
CA VAL A 42 -21.29 7.60 -13.98
C VAL A 42 -20.39 6.64 -13.24
N SER A 43 -19.44 6.01 -13.94
CA SER A 43 -18.46 5.12 -13.33
C SER A 43 -17.08 5.77 -13.34
N THR A 44 -16.39 5.76 -12.20
CA THR A 44 -14.99 6.14 -12.04
C THR A 44 -14.17 4.86 -11.90
N THR A 45 -13.27 4.63 -12.85
CA THR A 45 -12.37 3.47 -12.81
C THR A 45 -11.14 3.81 -11.98
N ASP A 46 -10.86 2.98 -10.98
CA ASP A 46 -9.62 2.96 -10.22
C ASP A 46 -8.42 2.59 -11.12
N ASP A 47 -7.37 3.40 -11.07
CA ASP A 47 -6.09 3.17 -11.73
C ASP A 47 -4.91 3.03 -10.74
N ASP A 48 -5.19 2.91 -9.45
CA ASP A 48 -4.19 2.56 -8.44
C ASP A 48 -3.84 1.07 -8.47
N VAL A 49 -2.55 0.77 -8.28
CA VAL A 49 -2.02 -0.59 -8.35
C VAL A 49 -1.43 -1.00 -7.00
N ALA A 50 -2.03 -2.02 -6.39
CA ALA A 50 -1.52 -2.63 -5.17
C ALA A 50 -0.06 -3.10 -5.32
N GLY A 51 0.78 -2.78 -4.35
CA GLY A 51 2.19 -3.18 -4.33
C GLY A 51 2.94 -2.59 -3.14
N PHE A 52 4.20 -2.98 -3.02
CA PHE A 52 5.14 -2.39 -2.06
C PHE A 52 6.51 -2.24 -2.70
N THR A 53 7.29 -1.30 -2.18
CA THR A 53 8.66 -1.04 -2.62
C THR A 53 9.62 -1.25 -1.45
N VAL A 54 10.72 -1.96 -1.70
CA VAL A 54 11.82 -2.15 -0.76
C VAL A 54 12.99 -1.27 -1.20
N SER A 55 13.60 -0.54 -0.26
CA SER A 55 14.76 0.31 -0.53
C SER A 55 15.88 0.04 0.47
N GLU A 56 17.04 -0.30 -0.06
CA GLU A 56 18.29 -0.44 0.70
C GLU A 56 19.10 0.86 0.54
N PRO A 57 19.26 1.68 1.60
CA PRO A 57 19.89 3.00 1.50
C PRO A 57 21.29 2.97 0.88
N ASP A 58 22.05 1.91 1.20
CA ASP A 58 23.42 1.71 0.73
C ASP A 58 23.52 0.77 -0.48
N GLY A 59 22.38 0.38 -1.07
CA GLY A 59 22.29 -0.50 -2.23
C GLY A 59 22.49 -1.99 -1.94
N SER A 60 22.70 -2.35 -0.68
CA SER A 60 22.72 -3.72 -0.17
C SER A 60 22.50 -3.71 1.34
N THR A 61 21.92 -4.78 1.88
CA THR A 61 21.88 -5.04 3.32
C THR A 61 22.99 -6.02 3.72
N THR A 62 23.95 -5.60 4.56
CA THR A 62 25.07 -6.44 5.02
C THR A 62 25.30 -6.28 6.53
N VAL A 63 25.32 -7.41 7.24
CA VAL A 63 25.65 -7.48 8.67
C VAL A 63 26.83 -8.41 8.88
N THR A 64 27.51 -8.28 10.02
CA THR A 64 28.56 -9.21 10.43
C THR A 64 28.08 -10.06 11.60
N GLU A 65 28.63 -11.26 11.75
CA GLU A 65 28.42 -12.14 12.91
C GLU A 65 28.78 -11.45 14.24
N ALA A 66 29.53 -10.34 14.24
CA ALA A 66 29.85 -9.61 15.47
C ALA A 66 28.66 -8.86 16.11
N GLY A 67 27.44 -9.04 15.59
CA GLY A 67 26.22 -8.42 16.10
C GLY A 67 25.91 -7.06 15.50
N ASP A 68 26.51 -6.73 14.35
CA ASP A 68 26.25 -5.47 13.66
C ASP A 68 24.83 -5.44 13.09
N THR A 69 24.31 -4.23 12.89
CA THR A 69 22.97 -4.01 12.34
C THR A 69 23.03 -3.26 11.03
N ASP A 70 22.11 -3.60 10.13
CA ASP A 70 21.82 -2.84 8.93
C ASP A 70 20.32 -2.62 8.80
N THR A 71 19.90 -1.69 7.95
CA THR A 71 18.50 -1.33 7.79
C THR A 71 18.13 -1.14 6.34
N PHE A 72 16.93 -1.58 5.99
CA PHE A 72 16.25 -1.21 4.75
C PHE A 72 14.85 -0.70 5.06
N THR A 73 14.18 -0.11 4.09
CA THR A 73 12.81 0.39 4.26
C THR A 73 11.83 -0.29 3.33
N VAL A 74 10.57 -0.33 3.75
CA VAL A 74 9.43 -0.83 2.97
C VAL A 74 8.32 0.22 3.00
N VAL A 75 7.65 0.44 1.87
CA VAL A 75 6.49 1.35 1.73
C VAL A 75 5.45 0.72 0.79
N LEU A 76 4.16 0.99 0.99
CA LEU A 76 3.12 0.57 0.04
C LEU A 76 3.05 1.55 -1.14
N ASN A 77 2.66 1.06 -2.31
CA ASN A 77 2.57 1.86 -3.53
C ASN A 77 1.19 2.54 -3.71
N ALA A 78 0.18 2.11 -2.95
CA ALA A 78 -1.18 2.66 -2.95
C ALA A 78 -1.79 2.49 -1.54
N GLN A 79 -2.76 3.34 -1.21
CA GLN A 79 -3.51 3.29 0.04
C GLN A 79 -4.37 2.02 0.09
N PRO A 80 -4.29 1.23 1.17
CA PRO A 80 -5.15 0.07 1.33
C PRO A 80 -6.47 0.44 2.04
N ASP A 81 -7.57 -0.20 1.65
CA ASP A 81 -8.88 -0.08 2.33
C ASP A 81 -8.91 -0.77 3.71
N SER A 82 -7.97 -1.69 3.95
CA SER A 82 -7.80 -2.38 5.24
C SER A 82 -6.33 -2.64 5.54
N ASP A 83 -6.00 -2.92 6.81
CA ASP A 83 -4.62 -3.10 7.23
C ASP A 83 -3.89 -4.20 6.43
N VAL A 84 -2.69 -3.88 5.94
CA VAL A 84 -1.78 -4.80 5.26
C VAL A 84 -0.67 -5.20 6.22
N VAL A 85 -0.52 -6.51 6.44
CA VAL A 85 0.53 -7.05 7.31
C VAL A 85 1.56 -7.79 6.45
N LEU A 86 2.79 -7.30 6.43
CA LEU A 86 3.91 -7.96 5.76
C LEU A 86 4.68 -8.80 6.77
N SER A 87 4.86 -10.09 6.48
CA SER A 87 5.77 -10.95 7.23
C SER A 87 7.14 -10.92 6.60
N ILE A 88 8.17 -10.81 7.43
CA ILE A 88 9.57 -10.73 7.01
C ILE A 88 10.32 -11.82 7.78
N THR A 89 11.08 -12.62 7.05
CA THR A 89 11.80 -13.77 7.60
C THR A 89 13.23 -13.80 7.07
N SER A 90 14.18 -14.17 7.92
CA SER A 90 15.51 -14.60 7.48
C SER A 90 15.45 -16.06 7.07
N SER A 91 16.12 -16.42 5.97
CA SER A 91 16.31 -17.83 5.59
C SER A 91 17.26 -18.56 6.52
N ASP A 92 18.13 -17.82 7.21
CA ASP A 92 19.07 -18.34 8.19
C ASP A 92 19.10 -17.44 9.42
N THR A 93 18.41 -17.87 10.48
CA THR A 93 18.36 -17.14 11.74
C THR A 93 19.56 -17.40 12.64
N GLY A 94 20.43 -18.35 12.28
CA GLY A 94 21.75 -18.51 12.90
C GLY A 94 22.72 -17.41 12.49
N GLU A 95 22.53 -16.88 11.28
CA GLU A 95 23.36 -15.82 10.68
C GLU A 95 22.79 -14.41 10.85
N ALA A 96 21.47 -14.26 10.66
CA ALA A 96 20.82 -12.96 10.68
C ALA A 96 19.38 -13.02 11.18
N THR A 97 19.03 -12.09 12.07
CA THR A 97 17.65 -11.84 12.50
C THR A 97 17.12 -10.56 11.87
N VAL A 98 15.80 -10.47 11.75
CA VAL A 98 15.11 -9.37 11.06
C VAL A 98 13.88 -8.92 11.84
N THR A 99 13.43 -7.67 11.65
CA THR A 99 12.07 -7.26 12.06
C THR A 99 11.06 -8.27 11.49
N SER A 100 10.23 -8.87 12.34
CA SER A 100 9.39 -10.02 11.95
C SER A 100 8.15 -9.65 11.13
N SER A 101 7.61 -8.45 11.34
CA SER A 101 6.43 -7.97 10.61
C SER A 101 6.33 -6.45 10.57
N LEU A 102 5.72 -5.94 9.50
CA LEU A 102 5.29 -4.55 9.36
C LEU A 102 3.77 -4.51 9.18
N THR A 103 3.12 -3.50 9.77
CA THR A 103 1.69 -3.25 9.58
C THR A 103 1.50 -1.88 8.97
N PHE A 104 0.89 -1.86 7.78
CA PHE A 104 0.45 -0.66 7.10
C PHE A 104 -1.07 -0.53 7.24
N THR A 105 -1.51 0.68 7.46
CA THR A 105 -2.90 1.13 7.62
C THR A 105 -3.14 2.23 6.58
N SER A 106 -4.39 2.62 6.38
CA SER A 106 -4.71 3.77 5.53
C SER A 106 -4.07 5.09 6.00
N ALA A 107 -3.56 5.17 7.24
CA ALA A 107 -2.92 6.38 7.77
C ALA A 107 -1.38 6.40 7.65
N ASN A 108 -0.73 5.29 7.32
CA ASN A 108 0.74 5.20 7.28
C ASN A 108 1.27 4.40 6.07
N TRP A 109 0.43 4.06 5.10
CA TRP A 109 0.79 3.28 3.90
C TRP A 109 1.91 3.91 3.08
N ASP A 110 1.92 5.25 3.00
CA ASP A 110 2.86 6.09 2.24
C ASP A 110 4.13 6.44 3.03
N THR A 111 4.17 6.05 4.31
CA THR A 111 5.30 6.30 5.19
C THR A 111 6.20 5.07 5.20
N ALA A 112 7.43 5.22 4.71
CA ALA A 112 8.42 4.16 4.72
C ALA A 112 8.70 3.66 6.15
N GLN A 113 8.51 2.36 6.37
CA GLN A 113 8.79 1.69 7.63
C GLN A 113 10.14 1.00 7.58
N VAL A 114 10.88 1.06 8.69
CA VAL A 114 12.23 0.51 8.80
C VAL A 114 12.20 -0.96 9.18
N VAL A 115 12.94 -1.77 8.43
CA VAL A 115 13.30 -3.13 8.79
C VAL A 115 14.75 -3.13 9.26
N THR A 116 14.98 -3.66 10.45
CA THR A 116 16.33 -3.86 10.99
C THR A 116 16.74 -5.29 10.74
N VAL A 117 17.94 -5.47 10.20
CA VAL A 117 18.65 -6.73 10.10
C VAL A 117 19.78 -6.70 11.12
N THR A 118 19.98 -7.80 11.83
CA THR A 118 21.01 -7.92 12.86
C THR A 118 21.75 -9.23 12.65
N GLY A 119 23.07 -9.14 12.48
CA GLY A 119 23.92 -10.32 12.42
C GLY A 119 23.91 -11.05 13.77
N VAL A 120 24.02 -12.37 13.73
CA VAL A 120 24.03 -13.20 14.92
C VAL A 120 25.41 -13.83 15.03
N ASP A 121 26.02 -13.70 16.22
CA ASP A 121 27.27 -14.38 16.55
C ASP A 121 26.97 -15.85 16.78
N ASP A 122 27.59 -16.73 16.01
CA ASP A 122 27.52 -18.16 16.23
C ASP A 122 28.93 -18.76 16.43
N ASP A 123 28.99 -19.90 17.12
CA ASP A 123 30.26 -20.51 17.48
C ASP A 123 30.96 -21.21 16.28
N LEU A 124 30.42 -21.08 15.06
CA LEU A 124 30.84 -21.79 13.87
C LEU A 124 31.71 -20.94 12.93
N ILE A 125 32.91 -21.47 12.72
CA ILE A 125 33.81 -21.36 11.56
C ILE A 125 33.25 -21.36 10.13
N ASP A 126 32.20 -20.63 9.71
CA ASP A 126 31.54 -20.92 8.43
C ASP A 126 31.77 -19.94 7.24
N GLY A 127 32.19 -18.70 7.51
CA GLY A 127 32.63 -17.75 6.46
C GLY A 127 31.50 -16.86 5.94
N THR A 128 31.71 -16.08 4.87
CA THR A 128 30.67 -15.13 4.42
C THR A 128 29.43 -15.84 3.86
N ILE A 129 28.31 -15.77 4.58
CA ILE A 129 27.00 -16.26 4.14
C ILE A 129 26.12 -15.10 3.62
N THR A 130 25.52 -15.30 2.45
CA THR A 130 24.54 -14.36 1.88
C THR A 130 23.12 -14.86 2.16
N SER A 131 22.41 -14.21 3.09
CA SER A 131 21.02 -14.55 3.43
C SER A 131 20.05 -13.69 2.58
N TYR A 132 19.13 -14.32 1.85
CA TYR A 132 18.11 -13.62 1.06
C TYR A 132 16.83 -13.48 1.90
N SER A 133 16.41 -12.25 2.22
CA SER A 133 15.08 -12.00 2.81
C SER A 133 14.01 -12.12 1.72
N HIS A 134 13.48 -13.33 1.53
CA HIS A 134 12.38 -13.55 0.58
C HIS A 134 11.06 -13.11 1.22
N CYS A 135 10.54 -11.94 0.83
CA CYS A 135 9.18 -11.52 1.17
C CYS A 135 8.18 -12.35 0.35
N VAL A 136 7.41 -13.23 1.00
CA VAL A 136 6.41 -14.08 0.33
C VAL A 136 5.04 -13.41 0.46
N CYS A 137 4.53 -12.86 -0.63
CA CYS A 137 3.14 -12.41 -0.72
C CYS A 137 2.27 -13.58 -1.22
N ARG A 138 1.13 -13.85 -0.56
CA ARG A 138 0.14 -14.85 -0.98
C ARG A 138 -1.13 -14.16 -1.43
#